data_AF-A0A2E8GJ27-F1
#
_entry.id   AF-A0A2E8GJ27-F1
#
_cell.length_a   1.000
_cell.length_b   1.000
_cell.length_c   1.000
_cell.angle_alpha   90.00
_cell.angle_beta   90.00
_cell.angle_gamma   90.00
#
_symmetry.space_group_name_H-M   'P 1'
#
loop_
_entity.id
_entity.type
_entity.pdbx_description
1 polymer ?
#
loop_
_entity_poly.entity_id
_entity_poly.type
_entity_poly.pdbx_seq_one_letter_code
_entity_poly.pdbx_strand_id
1 'polypeptide(L)'
;MDDMNSVLWELMDGTNEFGEICNLMDATFHERIAPADERLRTSVNQLVSDGLAIIRQSPFKGEWNISPRYDPSGKLPPPSSRLGLDSEE
;
A
#
# COMPACT_ATOMS: atom_id res chain seq x y z
N MET A 1 8.54 7.88 -7.29
CA MET A 1 7.14 7.43 -7.25
C MET A 1 6.31 8.68 -7.46
N ASP A 2 5.36 8.65 -8.37
CA ASP A 2 4.43 9.78 -8.58
C ASP A 2 3.40 9.82 -7.44
N ASP A 3 2.82 11.00 -7.19
CA ASP A 3 1.87 11.22 -6.07
C ASP A 3 0.73 10.20 -6.06
N MET A 4 0.34 9.74 -7.25
CA MET A 4 -0.75 8.81 -7.47
C MET A 4 -0.40 7.36 -7.13
N ASN A 5 0.81 6.86 -7.45
CA ASN A 5 1.24 5.53 -6.97
C ASN A 5 1.52 5.56 -5.46
N SER A 6 1.92 6.71 -4.90
CA SER A 6 2.03 6.87 -3.45
C SER A 6 0.65 6.76 -2.77
N VAL A 7 -0.39 7.44 -3.28
CA VAL A 7 -1.75 7.28 -2.72
C VAL A 7 -2.26 5.85 -2.91
N LEU A 8 -2.04 5.23 -4.07
CA LEU A 8 -2.40 3.83 -4.27
C LEU A 8 -1.77 2.92 -3.21
N TRP A 9 -0.47 3.12 -2.93
CA TRP A 9 0.26 2.35 -1.93
C TRP A 9 -0.38 2.47 -0.54
N GLU A 10 -0.71 3.69 -0.11
CA GLU A 10 -1.37 3.93 1.19
C GLU A 10 -2.75 3.28 1.29
N LEU A 11 -3.49 3.20 0.17
CA LEU A 11 -4.81 2.56 0.15
C LEU A 11 -4.77 1.03 0.13
N MET A 12 -3.62 0.44 -0.21
CA MET A 12 -3.40 -1.00 -0.26
C MET A 12 -3.02 -1.60 1.12
N ASP A 13 -3.72 -1.20 2.18
CA ASP A 13 -3.50 -1.65 3.56
C ASP A 13 -4.12 -3.03 3.87
N GLY A 14 -4.86 -3.61 2.92
CA GLY A 14 -5.55 -4.89 3.05
C GLY A 14 -6.95 -4.81 3.66
N THR A 15 -7.45 -3.60 3.94
CA THR A 15 -8.83 -3.36 4.39
C THR A 15 -9.76 -2.94 3.26
N ASN A 16 -9.23 -2.28 2.23
CA ASN A 16 -10.00 -1.79 1.10
C ASN A 16 -10.11 -2.83 -0.04
N GLU A 17 -11.28 -2.92 -0.66
CA GLU A 17 -11.43 -3.69 -1.90
C GLU A 17 -10.92 -2.89 -3.11
N PHE A 18 -10.47 -3.60 -4.16
CA PHE A 18 -9.94 -2.94 -5.37
C PHE A 18 -10.94 -1.96 -6.01
N GLY A 19 -12.24 -2.29 -6.00
CA GLY A 19 -13.28 -1.39 -6.51
C GLY A 19 -13.40 -0.09 -5.72
N GLU A 20 -13.23 -0.13 -4.40
CA GLU A 20 -13.26 1.04 -3.52
C GLU A 20 -12.01 1.91 -3.75
N ILE A 21 -10.85 1.28 -3.90
CA ILE A 21 -9.60 1.96 -4.27
C ILE A 21 -9.76 2.70 -5.60
N CYS A 22 -10.36 2.06 -6.61
CA CYS A 22 -10.63 2.71 -7.90
C CYS A 22 -11.52 3.95 -7.74
N ASN A 23 -12.62 3.85 -6.98
CA ASN A 23 -13.52 4.97 -6.76
C ASN A 23 -12.85 6.14 -6.01
N LEU A 24 -12.05 5.84 -4.98
CA LEU A 24 -11.36 6.85 -4.20
C LEU A 24 -10.26 7.55 -5.02
N MET A 25 -9.53 6.79 -5.82
CA MET A 25 -8.52 7.31 -6.74
C MET A 25 -9.15 8.20 -7.82
N ASP A 26 -10.30 7.80 -8.35
CA ASP A 26 -11.01 8.60 -9.35
C ASP A 26 -11.53 9.91 -8.76
N ALA A 27 -12.17 9.85 -7.59
CA ALA A 27 -12.63 11.03 -6.86
C ALA A 27 -11.49 11.97 -6.44
N THR A 28 -10.29 11.45 -6.21
CA THR A 28 -9.13 12.28 -5.80
C THR A 28 -8.47 12.95 -7.00
N PHE A 29 -8.28 12.22 -8.10
CA PHE A 29 -7.45 12.69 -9.22
C PHE A 29 -8.22 13.18 -10.44
N HIS A 30 -9.55 12.99 -10.47
CA HIS A 30 -10.49 13.48 -11.49
C HIS A 30 -9.99 13.25 -12.92
N GLU A 31 -9.76 11.97 -13.27
CA GLU A 31 -9.42 11.50 -14.63
C GLU A 31 -8.35 12.27 -15.43
N ARG A 32 -7.26 12.72 -14.81
CA ARG A 32 -6.20 13.43 -15.55
C ARG A 32 -5.47 12.58 -16.61
N ILE A 33 -5.41 11.25 -16.46
CA ILE A 33 -4.63 10.34 -17.33
C ILE A 33 -5.26 8.91 -17.32
N ALA A 34 -5.97 8.54 -18.39
CA ALA A 34 -6.58 7.21 -18.66
C ALA A 34 -7.65 6.75 -17.62
N PRO A 35 -8.57 5.81 -17.97
CA PRO A 35 -9.53 5.31 -17.00
C PRO A 35 -8.78 4.71 -15.80
N ALA A 36 -9.17 5.12 -14.59
CA ALA A 36 -8.41 4.85 -13.38
C ALA A 36 -8.19 3.34 -13.16
N ASP A 37 -9.14 2.50 -13.57
CA ASP A 37 -9.11 1.06 -13.38
C ASP A 37 -7.96 0.36 -14.14
N GLU A 38 -7.75 0.67 -15.42
CA GLU A 38 -6.70 0.05 -16.24
C GLU A 38 -5.31 0.38 -15.71
N ARG A 39 -5.13 1.62 -15.28
CA ARG A 39 -3.87 2.10 -14.73
C ARG A 39 -3.59 1.51 -13.36
N LEU A 40 -4.58 1.53 -12.46
CA LEU A 40 -4.46 0.93 -11.13
C LEU A 40 -4.18 -0.56 -11.24
N ARG A 41 -4.82 -1.26 -12.18
CA ARG A 41 -4.54 -2.67 -12.46
C ARG A 41 -3.09 -2.87 -12.90
N THR A 42 -2.58 -2.03 -13.79
CA THR A 42 -1.17 -2.06 -14.20
C THR A 42 -0.21 -1.85 -13.03
N SER A 43 -0.46 -0.82 -12.20
CA SER A 43 0.38 -0.53 -11.03
C SER A 43 0.36 -1.66 -10.00
N VAL A 44 -0.82 -2.21 -9.69
CA VAL A 44 -0.95 -3.37 -8.78
C VAL A 44 -0.23 -4.58 -9.35
N ASN A 45 -0.37 -4.87 -10.64
CA ASN A 45 0.34 -5.98 -11.27
C ASN A 45 1.87 -5.82 -11.20
N GLN A 46 2.37 -4.59 -11.36
CA GLN A 46 3.80 -4.31 -11.20
C GLN A 46 4.26 -4.57 -9.77
N LEU A 47 3.53 -4.07 -8.76
CA LEU A 47 3.84 -4.32 -7.35
C LEU A 47 3.84 -5.81 -7.00
N VAL A 48 2.89 -6.57 -7.56
CA VAL A 48 2.83 -8.03 -7.38
C VAL A 48 4.01 -8.72 -8.06
N SER A 49 4.35 -8.31 -9.29
CA SER A 49 5.51 -8.85 -10.03
C SER A 49 6.83 -8.59 -9.31
N ASP A 50 6.95 -7.44 -8.65
CA ASP A 50 8.13 -7.07 -7.88
C ASP A 50 8.17 -7.74 -6.49
N GLY A 51 7.12 -8.50 -6.13
CA GLY A 51 7.00 -9.17 -4.83
C GLY A 51 6.67 -8.23 -3.67
N LEU A 52 6.22 -7.02 -3.96
CA LEU A 52 5.90 -5.96 -2.98
C LEU A 52 4.43 -6.01 -2.52
N ALA A 53 3.55 -6.65 -3.29
CA ALA A 53 2.13 -6.80 -2.96
C ALA A 53 1.63 -8.22 -3.25
N ILE A 54 0.56 -8.62 -2.56
CA ILE A 54 -0.13 -9.90 -2.79
C ILE A 54 -1.63 -9.63 -2.89
N ILE A 55 -2.28 -10.20 -3.90
CA ILE A 55 -3.73 -10.12 -4.06
C ILE A 55 -4.37 -11.26 -3.28
N ARG A 56 -5.36 -10.92 -2.44
CA ARG A 56 -6.12 -11.89 -1.65
C ARG A 56 -7.54 -12.03 -2.20
N GLN A 57 -8.04 -13.27 -2.20
CA GLN A 57 -9.44 -13.60 -2.55
C GLN A 57 -10.37 -13.61 -1.32
N SER A 58 -9.81 -13.40 -0.12
CA SER A 58 -10.54 -13.37 1.14
C SER A 58 -10.10 -12.16 1.96
N PRO A 59 -10.98 -11.57 2.78
CA PRO A 59 -10.61 -10.48 3.68
C PRO A 59 -9.43 -10.84 4.58
N PHE A 60 -8.60 -9.84 4.91
CA PHE A 60 -7.53 -9.99 5.88
C PHE A 60 -8.11 -10.14 7.29
N LYS A 61 -7.73 -11.21 8.00
CA LYS A 61 -8.23 -11.55 9.34
C LYS A 61 -7.15 -11.40 10.42
N GLY A 62 -6.08 -10.66 10.14
CA GLY A 62 -4.95 -10.54 11.07
C GLY A 62 -4.08 -11.80 11.10
N GLU A 63 -3.96 -12.52 9.98
CA GLU A 63 -3.15 -13.75 9.91
C GLU A 63 -1.65 -13.49 10.15
N TRP A 64 -1.20 -12.25 9.98
CA TRP A 64 0.13 -11.78 10.35
C TRP A 64 0.04 -10.34 10.86
N ASN A 65 1.08 -9.87 11.55
CA ASN A 65 1.13 -8.51 12.03
C ASN A 65 1.58 -7.56 10.90
N ILE A 66 0.73 -6.58 10.57
CA ILE A 66 0.97 -5.53 9.56
C ILE A 66 1.26 -4.16 10.19
N SER A 67 1.40 -4.10 11.52
CA SER A 67 1.68 -2.84 12.21
C SER A 67 3.01 -2.23 11.75
N PRO A 68 3.09 -0.90 11.63
CA PRO A 68 4.33 -0.21 11.31
C PRO A 68 5.46 -0.64 12.25
N ARG A 69 6.69 -0.72 11.72
CA ARG A 69 7.91 -1.03 12.49
C ARG A 69 7.92 -2.41 13.17
N TYR A 70 6.96 -3.29 12.88
CA TYR A 70 7.01 -4.67 13.34
C TYR A 70 8.00 -5.47 12.49
N ASP A 71 9.05 -5.99 13.14
CA ASP A 71 9.97 -6.94 12.51
C ASP A 71 9.54 -8.38 12.86
N PRO A 72 8.96 -9.14 11.90
CA PRO A 72 8.60 -10.53 12.14
C PRO A 72 9.81 -11.44 12.40
N SER A 73 11.02 -11.03 12.00
CA SER A 73 12.24 -11.81 12.22
C SER A 73 12.88 -11.59 13.58
N GLY A 74 12.58 -10.46 14.24
CA GLY A 74 13.22 -9.99 15.48
C GLY A 74 14.73 -9.73 15.36
N LYS A 75 15.26 -9.63 14.14
CA LYS A 75 16.70 -9.47 13.86
C LYS A 75 17.08 -8.05 13.49
N LEU A 76 16.11 -7.21 13.15
CA LEU A 76 16.34 -5.81 12.82
C LEU A 76 16.72 -5.06 14.10
N PRO A 77 17.86 -4.35 14.09
CA PRO A 77 18.22 -3.50 15.21
C PRO A 77 17.21 -2.34 15.34
N PRO A 78 17.13 -1.70 16.52
CA PRO A 78 16.34 -0.49 16.68
C PRO A 78 16.69 0.53 15.60
N PRO A 79 15.69 1.30 15.09
CA PRO A 79 15.97 2.30 14.07
C PRO A 79 17.02 3.30 14.58
N SER A 80 17.98 3.64 13.72
CA SER A 80 19.00 4.62 14.07
C SER A 80 18.36 5.96 14.42
N SER A 81 18.76 6.58 15.53
CA SER A 81 18.35 7.93 15.94
C SER A 81 18.70 9.01 14.91
N ARG A 82 19.56 8.71 13.93
CA ARG A 82 19.88 9.60 12.80
C ARG A 82 18.78 9.68 11.74
N LEU A 83 17.86 8.71 11.71
CA LEU A 83 16.78 8.69 10.72
C LEU A 83 15.65 9.66 11.07
N GLY A 84 15.67 10.28 12.25
CA GLY A 84 14.65 11.27 12.64
C GLY A 84 13.23 10.70 12.60
N LEU A 85 13.07 9.39 12.85
CA LEU A 85 11.76 8.76 12.85
C LEU A 85 11.03 9.17 14.13
N ASP A 86 9.79 9.64 13.98
CA ASP A 86 8.95 10.01 15.10
C ASP A 86 8.78 8.82 16.06
N SER A 87 9.26 8.98 17.29
CA SER A 87 8.90 8.14 18.41
C SER A 87 7.45 8.48 18.79
N GLU A 88 6.55 7.52 18.71
CA GLU A 88 5.14 7.73 19.09
C GLU A 88 5.03 8.25 20.53
N GLU A 89 4.15 9.24 20.69
CA GLU A 89 3.64 9.77 21.96
C GLU A 89 2.47 8.92 22.46
#